data_AF-A0AAU1PNP0-F1
#
_entry.id   AF-A0AAU1PNP0-F1
#
_cell.length_a   1.000
_cell.length_b   1.000
_cell.length_c   1.000
_cell.angle_alpha   90.00
_cell.angle_beta   90.00
_cell.angle_gamma   90.00
#
_symmetry.space_group_name_H-M   'P 1'
#
loop_
_entity.id
_entity.type
_entity.pdbx_description
1 polymer ?
#
loop_
_entity_poly.entity_id
_entity_poly.type
_entity_poly.pdbx_seq_one_letter_code
_entity_poly.pdbx_strand_id
1 'polypeptide(L)'
;MPIRAHSRLLAGSRGGPPIALPVALLLPALALTAACGGGTRKPDRPVASGEVSTGRLMQALLTSSDVPHVQVLPAGTTTQLLGGPQTADKPECQPLADQWSTRPKHTRQVYTGGMVTDTADRDKNAKTISLEVIASYKKGEAKDVLDELTAALRDCHGYRTTRNGATTTFAVAPATAAGGPLGDQQVTYTVTDTALGAAKAVLVTVVRVGDATAAYETVRADHEPAALRPAIALKQSVKLRAAASRR
;
A
#
# COMPACT_ATOMS: atom_id res chain seq x y z
N MET A 1 25.86 7.25 36.59
CA MET A 1 26.37 8.19 35.57
C MET A 1 25.18 8.94 34.98
N PRO A 2 24.96 10.23 35.30
CA PRO A 2 23.85 10.99 34.73
C PRO A 2 24.27 11.67 33.42
N ILE A 3 23.52 11.42 32.35
CA ILE A 3 23.72 12.04 31.03
C ILE A 3 22.96 13.38 31.01
N ARG A 4 23.69 14.48 30.80
CA ARG A 4 23.13 15.83 30.61
C ARG A 4 22.53 15.98 29.22
N ALA A 5 21.26 16.37 29.16
CA ALA A 5 20.61 16.86 27.95
C ALA A 5 20.85 18.37 27.80
N HIS A 6 21.36 18.79 26.64
CA HIS A 6 21.41 20.21 26.26
C HIS A 6 20.30 20.50 25.24
N SER A 7 19.24 21.14 25.71
CA SER A 7 18.24 21.82 24.90
C SER A 7 18.86 23.11 24.35
N ARG A 8 18.86 23.29 23.02
CA ARG A 8 19.02 24.61 22.40
C ARG A 8 17.71 25.02 21.73
N LEU A 9 17.00 25.89 22.45
CA LEU A 9 16.00 26.80 21.92
C LEU A 9 16.67 27.79 20.96
N LEU A 10 16.11 27.97 19.76
CA LEU A 10 16.35 29.14 18.94
C LEU A 10 15.05 29.92 18.84
N ALA A 11 15.05 31.09 19.50
CA ALA A 11 14.26 32.27 19.20
C ALA A 11 14.39 32.59 17.69
N GLY A 12 13.44 33.21 16.99
CA GLY A 12 12.54 34.29 17.36
C GLY A 12 12.64 35.33 16.25
N SER A 13 11.53 35.55 15.54
CA SER A 13 11.38 36.49 14.41
C SER A 13 11.66 37.95 14.76
N ARG A 14 12.07 38.75 13.76
CA ARG A 14 11.43 40.03 13.32
C ARG A 14 12.35 40.83 12.37
N GLY A 15 11.76 41.46 11.36
CA GLY A 15 12.34 42.65 10.69
C GLY A 15 12.16 42.69 9.18
N GLY A 16 11.04 43.24 8.70
CA GLY A 16 10.87 43.66 7.30
C GLY A 16 9.99 44.91 7.24
N PRO A 17 10.40 45.99 6.55
CA PRO A 17 9.67 47.26 6.52
C PRO A 17 8.55 47.27 5.46
N PRO A 18 7.53 48.14 5.60
CA PRO A 18 6.49 48.31 4.60
C PRO A 18 6.93 49.30 3.52
N ILE A 19 6.71 48.96 2.25
CA ILE A 19 6.75 49.92 1.14
C ILE A 19 5.37 49.89 0.49
N ALA A 20 4.64 50.98 0.64
CA ALA A 20 3.50 51.34 -0.18
C ALA A 20 3.94 52.47 -1.10
N LEU A 21 3.45 52.49 -2.35
CA LEU A 21 2.98 53.65 -3.15
C LEU A 21 2.70 53.20 -4.61
N PRO A 22 1.93 53.97 -5.40
CA PRO A 22 0.85 53.49 -6.26
C PRO A 22 1.16 53.67 -7.76
N VAL A 23 0.11 53.57 -8.59
CA VAL A 23 -0.14 54.35 -9.84
C VAL A 23 -0.40 53.52 -11.12
N ALA A 24 -1.57 53.84 -11.68
CA ALA A 24 -2.00 53.88 -13.09
C ALA A 24 -2.09 52.61 -13.97
N LEU A 25 -3.35 52.27 -14.26
CA LEU A 25 -3.94 52.22 -15.61
C LEU A 25 -2.99 52.37 -16.80
N LEU A 26 -2.99 51.38 -17.70
CA LEU A 26 -2.92 51.56 -19.16
C LEU A 26 -3.38 50.27 -19.86
N LEU A 27 -4.60 50.30 -20.39
CA LEU A 27 -5.08 49.39 -21.43
C LEU A 27 -4.50 49.85 -22.78
N PRO A 28 -4.01 48.91 -23.59
CA PRO A 28 -4.37 48.95 -25.00
C PRO A 28 -4.92 47.60 -25.47
N ALA A 29 -6.05 47.68 -26.16
CA ALA A 29 -6.65 46.60 -26.92
C ALA A 29 -5.69 46.11 -28.01
N LEU A 30 -5.46 44.80 -28.05
CA LEU A 30 -5.02 44.09 -29.24
C LEU A 30 -6.09 43.03 -29.56
N ALA A 31 -6.84 43.33 -30.61
CA ALA A 31 -7.75 42.40 -31.25
C ALA A 31 -7.02 41.57 -32.32
N LEU A 32 -7.51 40.34 -32.48
CA LEU A 32 -7.38 39.39 -33.59
C LEU A 32 -6.09 38.55 -33.69
N THR A 33 -6.22 37.26 -33.36
CA THR A 33 -6.25 36.19 -34.39
C THR A 33 -6.84 34.92 -33.79
N ALA A 34 -7.84 34.38 -34.47
CA ALA A 34 -8.44 33.09 -34.18
C ALA A 34 -7.43 31.97 -34.48
N ALA A 35 -7.22 31.07 -33.53
CA ALA A 35 -6.69 29.75 -33.79
C ALA A 35 -7.45 28.74 -32.93
N CYS A 36 -8.11 27.82 -33.63
CA CYS A 36 -8.80 26.66 -33.09
C CYS A 36 -7.88 25.84 -32.19
N GLY A 37 -8.43 25.26 -31.12
CA GLY A 37 -7.72 24.25 -30.35
C GLY A 37 -8.24 24.05 -28.94
N GLY A 38 -9.56 23.96 -28.77
CA GLY A 38 -10.16 23.47 -27.53
C GLY A 38 -9.74 22.02 -27.30
N GLY A 39 -8.66 21.85 -26.55
CA GLY A 39 -8.13 20.55 -26.15
C GLY A 39 -7.63 20.65 -24.72
N THR A 40 -8.56 20.78 -23.78
CA THR A 40 -8.30 20.52 -22.37
C THR A 40 -7.89 19.05 -22.25
N ARG A 41 -6.60 18.76 -22.43
CA ARG A 41 -5.98 17.52 -21.93
C ARG A 41 -6.12 17.57 -20.41
N LYS A 42 -7.22 17.00 -19.92
CA LYS A 42 -7.24 16.44 -18.56
C LYS A 42 -6.00 15.55 -18.46
N PRO A 43 -5.22 15.62 -17.37
CA PRO A 43 -4.13 14.70 -17.18
C PRO A 43 -4.70 13.29 -17.32
N ASP A 44 -4.11 12.49 -18.22
CA ASP A 44 -4.50 11.11 -18.48
C ASP A 44 -4.43 10.33 -17.16
N ARG A 45 -5.58 10.25 -16.47
CA ARG A 45 -5.74 9.29 -15.40
C ARG A 45 -5.69 7.93 -16.09
N PRO A 46 -4.84 6.99 -15.63
CA PRO A 46 -4.82 5.65 -16.17
C PRO A 46 -6.24 5.10 -16.19
N VAL A 47 -6.77 4.82 -17.38
CA VAL A 47 -8.04 4.12 -17.50
C VAL A 47 -7.73 2.65 -17.24
N ALA A 48 -8.04 2.19 -16.03
CA ALA A 48 -7.97 0.78 -15.71
C ALA A 48 -8.84 0.02 -16.72
N SER A 49 -8.21 -0.86 -17.50
CA SER A 49 -8.89 -1.75 -18.45
C SER A 49 -9.28 -3.09 -17.81
N GLY A 50 -8.89 -3.29 -16.55
CA GLY A 50 -9.30 -4.40 -15.70
C GLY A 50 -10.74 -4.23 -15.25
N GLU A 51 -11.30 -5.31 -14.71
CA GLU A 51 -12.73 -5.43 -14.37
C GLU A 51 -13.18 -4.37 -13.32
N VAL A 52 -12.23 -3.83 -12.55
CA VAL A 52 -12.49 -2.81 -11.52
C VAL A 52 -11.81 -1.48 -11.87
N SER A 53 -12.63 -0.45 -12.13
CA SER A 53 -12.15 0.92 -12.34
C SER A 53 -11.62 1.57 -11.06
N THR A 54 -10.81 2.63 -11.18
CA THR A 54 -10.25 3.37 -10.03
C THR A 54 -11.29 3.77 -9.00
N GLY A 55 -12.41 4.37 -9.43
CA GLY A 55 -13.47 4.79 -8.52
C GLY A 55 -14.13 3.61 -7.79
N ARG A 56 -14.31 2.48 -8.49
CA ARG A 56 -14.89 1.26 -7.90
C ARG A 56 -13.93 0.60 -6.91
N LEU A 57 -12.63 0.58 -7.21
CA LEU A 57 -11.63 0.04 -6.28
C LEU A 57 -11.58 0.87 -4.99
N MET A 58 -11.61 2.21 -5.10
CA MET A 58 -11.65 3.08 -3.91
C MET A 58 -12.88 2.86 -3.05
N GLN A 59 -14.05 2.62 -3.65
CA GLN A 59 -15.28 2.29 -2.92
C GLN A 59 -15.24 0.89 -2.29
N ALA A 60 -14.41 -0.01 -2.82
CA ALA A 60 -14.25 -1.36 -2.32
C ALA A 60 -13.38 -1.44 -1.06
N LEU A 61 -12.57 -0.41 -0.75
CA LEU A 61 -11.73 -0.39 0.45
C LEU A 61 -12.56 -0.55 1.72
N LEU A 62 -12.07 -1.34 2.68
CA LEU A 62 -12.73 -1.49 3.98
C LEU A 62 -12.98 -0.13 4.67
N THR A 63 -14.03 -0.08 5.47
CA THR A 63 -14.30 0.99 6.44
C THR A 63 -14.44 0.39 7.84
N SER A 64 -14.35 1.22 8.88
CA SER A 64 -14.52 0.77 10.28
C SER A 64 -15.92 0.19 10.57
N SER A 65 -16.91 0.39 9.68
CA SER A 65 -18.24 -0.22 9.81
C SER A 65 -18.34 -1.61 9.17
N ASP A 66 -17.36 -2.03 8.39
CA ASP A 66 -17.42 -3.27 7.63
C ASP A 66 -17.17 -4.52 8.48
N VAL A 67 -16.34 -4.41 9.51
CA VAL A 67 -15.96 -5.52 10.40
C VAL A 67 -15.97 -5.02 11.86
N PRO A 68 -16.71 -5.68 12.78
CA PRO A 68 -16.71 -5.30 14.18
C PRO A 68 -15.32 -5.34 14.81
N HIS A 69 -15.04 -4.38 15.70
CA HIS A 69 -13.74 -4.21 16.39
C HIS A 69 -12.56 -3.96 15.44
N VAL A 70 -12.83 -3.45 14.24
CA VAL A 70 -11.79 -3.03 13.30
C VAL A 70 -11.88 -1.53 13.10
N GLN A 71 -10.74 -0.86 13.21
CA GLN A 71 -10.58 0.53 12.81
C GLN A 71 -9.82 0.57 11.49
N VAL A 72 -10.34 1.32 10.52
CA VAL A 72 -9.70 1.51 9.22
C VAL A 72 -9.34 2.98 9.05
N LEU A 73 -8.07 3.23 8.75
CA LEU A 73 -7.55 4.55 8.38
C LEU A 73 -7.04 4.47 6.93
N PRO A 74 -7.79 5.02 5.95
CA PRO A 74 -7.34 5.04 4.56
C PRO A 74 -5.99 5.77 4.42
N ALA A 75 -5.15 5.29 3.50
CA ALA A 75 -3.91 5.98 3.20
C ALA A 75 -4.20 7.33 2.51
N GLY A 76 -3.50 8.36 2.96
CA GLY A 76 -3.54 9.69 2.34
C GLY A 76 -2.72 9.76 1.05
N THR A 77 -1.70 8.92 0.90
CA THR A 77 -0.86 8.84 -0.31
C THR A 77 -0.46 7.40 -0.64
N THR A 78 -0.12 7.15 -1.91
CA THR A 78 0.39 5.85 -2.36
C THR A 78 1.76 5.49 -1.80
N THR A 79 2.58 6.50 -1.47
CA THR A 79 3.90 6.30 -0.85
C THR A 79 3.83 5.77 0.59
N GLN A 80 2.67 5.85 1.23
CA GLN A 80 2.40 5.20 2.52
C GLN A 80 2.13 3.70 2.36
N LEU A 81 1.70 3.27 1.18
CA LEU A 81 1.29 1.89 0.90
C LEU A 81 2.42 1.04 0.32
N LEU A 82 3.17 1.61 -0.63
CA LEU A 82 4.18 0.88 -1.37
C LEU A 82 5.53 1.59 -1.28
N GLY A 83 6.58 0.79 -1.24
CA GLY A 83 7.94 1.28 -1.33
C GLY A 83 8.31 1.76 -2.72
N GLY A 84 9.46 2.42 -2.82
CA GLY A 84 10.06 2.72 -4.12
C GLY A 84 10.29 1.46 -4.98
N PRO A 85 10.85 1.61 -6.18
CA PRO A 85 11.33 0.46 -6.97
C PRO A 85 12.21 -0.44 -6.09
N GLN A 86 11.98 -1.75 -6.15
CA GLN A 86 12.74 -2.74 -5.39
C GLN A 86 13.31 -3.78 -6.34
N THR A 87 14.55 -4.19 -6.08
CA THR A 87 15.20 -5.27 -6.82
C THR A 87 15.78 -6.23 -5.80
N ALA A 88 15.30 -7.47 -5.83
CA ALA A 88 15.88 -8.55 -5.06
C ALA A 88 17.23 -8.93 -5.67
N ASP A 89 18.20 -9.28 -4.85
CA ASP A 89 19.50 -9.77 -5.32
C ASP A 89 19.42 -11.15 -5.97
N LYS A 90 18.29 -11.85 -5.82
CA LYS A 90 17.97 -13.15 -6.39
C LYS A 90 16.71 -13.08 -7.26
N PRO A 91 16.76 -13.46 -8.55
CA PRO A 91 15.61 -13.44 -9.44
C PRO A 91 14.38 -14.21 -8.93
N GLU A 92 14.58 -15.38 -8.32
CA GLU A 92 13.53 -16.22 -7.75
C GLU A 92 12.79 -15.55 -6.58
N CYS A 93 13.41 -14.56 -5.95
CA CYS A 93 12.83 -13.78 -4.85
C CYS A 93 12.12 -12.49 -5.32
N GLN A 94 12.27 -12.11 -6.59
CA GLN A 94 11.72 -10.86 -7.10
C GLN A 94 10.20 -10.73 -6.91
N PRO A 95 9.37 -11.79 -7.07
CA PRO A 95 7.93 -11.69 -6.81
C PRO A 95 7.59 -11.22 -5.38
N LEU A 96 8.38 -11.61 -4.38
CA LEU A 96 8.19 -11.21 -2.98
C LEU A 96 8.51 -9.72 -2.78
N ALA A 97 9.55 -9.20 -3.45
CA ALA A 97 9.90 -7.78 -3.42
C ALA A 97 8.89 -6.91 -4.20
N ASP A 98 8.39 -7.41 -5.33
CA ASP A 98 7.41 -6.75 -6.19
C ASP A 98 6.07 -6.51 -5.49
N GLN A 99 5.70 -7.39 -4.55
CA GLN A 99 4.47 -7.26 -3.76
C GLN A 99 4.38 -5.89 -3.06
N TRP A 100 5.51 -5.33 -2.63
CA TRP A 100 5.59 -4.05 -1.91
C TRP A 100 6.34 -2.96 -2.67
N SER A 101 6.53 -3.14 -3.98
CA SER A 101 7.17 -2.16 -4.86
C SER A 101 6.17 -1.31 -5.63
N THR A 102 6.51 -0.05 -5.89
CA THR A 102 5.81 0.82 -6.84
C THR A 102 6.06 0.46 -8.30
N ARG A 103 7.06 -0.39 -8.62
CA ARG A 103 7.37 -0.86 -9.98
C ARG A 103 7.51 -2.39 -10.03
N PRO A 104 6.43 -3.13 -9.75
CA PRO A 104 6.43 -4.59 -9.89
C PRO A 104 6.53 -5.00 -11.37
N LYS A 105 6.90 -6.26 -11.62
CA LYS A 105 6.79 -6.90 -12.94
C LYS A 105 5.37 -6.79 -13.51
N HIS A 106 4.36 -7.14 -12.71
CA HIS A 106 2.94 -7.04 -13.06
C HIS A 106 2.37 -5.71 -12.59
N THR A 107 2.15 -4.78 -13.52
CA THR A 107 1.74 -3.41 -13.17
C THR A 107 0.32 -3.37 -12.64
N ARG A 108 0.17 -2.89 -11.40
CA ARG A 108 -1.12 -2.52 -10.82
C ARG A 108 -1.70 -1.35 -11.62
N GLN A 109 -2.84 -1.55 -12.28
CA GLN A 109 -3.50 -0.49 -13.03
C GLN A 109 -4.00 0.62 -12.11
N VAL A 110 -4.49 0.22 -10.95
CA VAL A 110 -4.85 1.09 -9.84
C VAL A 110 -4.65 0.34 -8.54
N TYR A 111 -4.27 1.06 -7.49
CA TYR A 111 -4.21 0.54 -6.14
C TYR A 111 -4.58 1.63 -5.12
N THR A 112 -5.08 1.19 -3.98
CA THR A 112 -5.37 2.01 -2.79
C THR A 112 -5.25 1.12 -1.55
N GLY A 113 -5.44 1.66 -0.36
CA GLY A 113 -5.22 0.91 0.85
C GLY A 113 -5.39 1.74 2.11
N GLY A 114 -5.00 1.17 3.23
CA GLY A 114 -5.04 1.83 4.52
C GLY A 114 -4.48 0.97 5.64
N MET A 115 -4.43 1.55 6.83
CA MET A 115 -4.12 0.82 8.05
C MET A 115 -5.40 0.23 8.63
N VAL A 116 -5.36 -1.06 8.92
CA VAL A 116 -6.45 -1.84 9.52
C VAL A 116 -5.99 -2.29 10.90
N THR A 117 -6.60 -1.75 11.96
CA THR A 117 -6.29 -2.12 13.34
C THR A 117 -7.41 -2.98 13.90
N ASP A 118 -7.09 -4.22 14.22
CA ASP A 118 -7.99 -5.18 14.86
C ASP A 118 -7.81 -5.15 16.38
N THR A 119 -8.89 -4.84 17.08
CA THR A 119 -8.95 -4.75 18.54
C THR A 119 -9.89 -5.79 19.13
N ALA A 120 -10.16 -6.88 18.41
CA ALA A 120 -11.01 -7.98 18.91
C ALA A 120 -10.34 -8.82 20.01
N ASP A 121 -9.01 -8.74 20.14
CA ASP A 121 -8.29 -9.46 21.20
C ASP A 121 -8.67 -8.91 22.59
N ARG A 122 -8.76 -9.82 23.57
CA ARG A 122 -9.03 -9.48 24.97
C ARG A 122 -7.82 -8.82 25.62
N ASP A 123 -6.62 -9.19 25.19
CA ASP A 123 -5.40 -8.50 25.57
C ASP A 123 -5.29 -7.18 24.82
N LYS A 124 -5.35 -6.07 25.57
CA LYS A 124 -5.28 -4.71 25.03
C LYS A 124 -3.90 -4.39 24.41
N ASN A 125 -2.87 -5.17 24.72
CA ASN A 125 -1.53 -5.08 24.13
C ASN A 125 -1.38 -5.92 22.85
N ALA A 126 -2.26 -6.90 22.62
CA ALA A 126 -2.22 -7.79 21.45
C ALA A 126 -2.90 -7.20 20.19
N LYS A 127 -2.93 -5.87 20.07
CA LYS A 127 -3.53 -5.21 18.89
C LYS A 127 -2.82 -5.68 17.64
N THR A 128 -3.61 -6.18 16.69
CA THR A 128 -3.11 -6.58 15.39
C THR A 128 -3.28 -5.44 14.41
N ILE A 129 -2.20 -5.05 13.75
CA ILE A 129 -2.16 -3.91 12.84
C ILE A 129 -1.76 -4.45 11.47
N SER A 130 -2.57 -4.17 10.46
CA SER A 130 -2.29 -4.54 9.09
C SER A 130 -2.20 -3.32 8.19
N LEU A 131 -1.15 -3.23 7.37
CA LEU A 131 -1.17 -2.40 6.18
C LEU A 131 -1.90 -3.16 5.07
N GLU A 132 -3.03 -2.65 4.63
CA GLU A 132 -3.82 -3.21 3.53
C GLU A 132 -3.52 -2.47 2.22
N VAL A 133 -3.32 -3.22 1.14
CA VAL A 133 -3.26 -2.72 -0.23
C VAL A 133 -4.19 -3.54 -1.11
N ILE A 134 -5.19 -2.88 -1.68
CA ILE A 134 -6.02 -3.45 -2.74
C ILE A 134 -5.56 -2.93 -4.10
N ALA A 135 -5.54 -3.81 -5.10
CA ALA A 135 -5.07 -3.48 -6.43
C ALA A 135 -5.92 -4.16 -7.51
N SER A 136 -6.06 -3.50 -8.66
CA SER A 136 -6.65 -4.03 -9.88
C SER A 136 -5.57 -4.20 -10.94
N TYR A 137 -5.63 -5.27 -11.70
CA TYR A 137 -4.66 -5.65 -12.72
C TYR A 137 -5.34 -5.78 -14.08
N LYS A 138 -4.56 -5.95 -15.15
CA LYS A 138 -5.15 -6.42 -16.40
C LYS A 138 -5.68 -7.83 -16.22
N LYS A 139 -6.57 -8.23 -17.13
CA LYS A 139 -7.14 -9.56 -17.15
C LYS A 139 -6.07 -10.64 -17.08
N GLY A 140 -6.16 -11.52 -16.09
CA GLY A 140 -5.22 -12.63 -15.85
C GLY A 140 -4.00 -12.28 -15.00
N GLU A 141 -3.51 -11.03 -15.03
CA GLU A 141 -2.26 -10.65 -14.34
C GLU A 141 -2.35 -10.81 -12.81
N ALA A 142 -3.53 -10.64 -12.20
CA ALA A 142 -3.68 -10.89 -10.76
C ALA A 142 -3.46 -12.37 -10.38
N LYS A 143 -3.82 -13.30 -11.28
CA LYS A 143 -3.54 -14.72 -11.11
C LYS A 143 -2.04 -14.98 -11.26
N ASP A 144 -1.41 -14.40 -12.28
CA ASP A 144 0.03 -14.54 -12.51
C ASP A 144 0.83 -14.05 -11.30
N VAL A 145 0.43 -12.94 -10.66
CA VAL A 145 1.04 -12.45 -9.41
C VAL A 145 1.02 -13.51 -8.31
N LEU A 146 -0.13 -14.16 -8.03
CA LEU A 146 -0.21 -15.16 -6.97
C LEU A 146 0.46 -16.49 -7.34
N ASP A 147 0.44 -16.87 -8.61
CA ASP A 147 1.14 -18.06 -9.10
C ASP A 147 2.66 -17.87 -8.95
N GLU A 148 3.18 -16.70 -9.31
CA GLU A 148 4.60 -16.33 -9.15
C GLU A 148 5.01 -16.20 -7.68
N LEU A 149 4.16 -15.62 -6.81
CA LEU A 149 4.41 -15.61 -5.37
C LEU A 149 4.46 -17.03 -4.79
N THR A 150 3.55 -17.89 -5.22
CA THR A 150 3.52 -19.30 -4.79
C THR A 150 4.78 -20.04 -5.23
N ALA A 151 5.26 -19.79 -6.46
CA ALA A 151 6.50 -20.36 -6.96
C ALA A 151 7.71 -19.81 -6.18
N ALA A 152 7.80 -18.49 -5.99
CA ALA A 152 8.88 -17.85 -5.25
C ALA A 152 8.99 -18.40 -3.82
N LEU A 153 7.89 -18.67 -3.11
CA LEU A 153 7.94 -19.23 -1.76
C LEU A 153 8.48 -20.66 -1.67
N ARG A 154 8.60 -21.38 -2.79
CA ARG A 154 9.23 -22.71 -2.81
C ARG A 154 10.74 -22.60 -2.82
N ASP A 155 11.28 -21.61 -3.53
CA ASP A 155 12.70 -21.53 -3.86
C ASP A 155 13.41 -20.36 -3.13
N CYS A 156 12.67 -19.34 -2.72
CA CYS A 156 13.19 -18.16 -2.03
C CYS A 156 12.93 -18.23 -0.51
N HIS A 157 14.00 -18.49 0.25
CA HIS A 157 13.99 -18.45 1.72
C HIS A 157 14.57 -17.15 2.30
N GLY A 158 15.02 -16.24 1.43
CA GLY A 158 15.53 -14.95 1.84
C GLY A 158 16.27 -14.22 0.71
N TYR A 159 16.20 -12.90 0.75
CA TYR A 159 16.74 -11.99 -0.26
C TYR A 159 17.22 -10.69 0.36
N ARG A 160 18.09 -9.99 -0.36
CA ARG A 160 18.44 -8.59 -0.09
C ARG A 160 17.72 -7.71 -1.09
N THR A 161 17.24 -6.56 -0.63
CA THR A 161 16.68 -5.51 -1.50
C THR A 161 17.27 -4.17 -1.13
N THR A 162 17.50 -3.33 -2.12
CA THR A 162 17.97 -1.95 -1.92
C THR A 162 16.81 -0.98 -2.14
N ARG A 163 16.54 -0.14 -1.15
CA ARG A 163 15.56 0.94 -1.23
C ARG A 163 16.21 2.24 -0.78
N ASN A 164 16.19 3.26 -1.64
CA ASN A 164 16.74 4.60 -1.35
C ASN A 164 18.19 4.55 -0.82
N GLY A 165 19.02 3.62 -1.34
CA GLY A 165 20.41 3.44 -0.91
C GLY A 165 20.61 2.61 0.36
N ALA A 166 19.55 2.23 1.07
CA ALA A 166 19.62 1.29 2.18
C ALA A 166 19.37 -0.14 1.68
N THR A 167 20.28 -1.06 2.00
CA THR A 167 20.09 -2.50 1.74
C THR A 167 19.53 -3.17 2.98
N THR A 168 18.41 -3.87 2.83
CA THR A 168 17.82 -4.69 3.89
C THR A 168 17.89 -6.16 3.49
N THR A 169 18.18 -7.04 4.45
CA THR A 169 18.20 -8.49 4.26
C THR A 169 16.97 -9.09 4.93
N PHE A 170 16.20 -9.86 4.17
CA PHE A 170 14.97 -10.49 4.61
C PHE A 170 15.11 -12.01 4.60
N ALA A 171 14.62 -12.65 5.66
CA ALA A 171 14.31 -14.08 5.68
C ALA A 171 12.82 -14.27 5.38
N VAL A 172 12.47 -15.33 4.64
CA VAL A 172 11.11 -15.62 4.18
C VAL A 172 10.75 -17.07 4.45
N ALA A 173 9.56 -17.30 4.97
CA ALA A 173 9.01 -18.64 5.17
C ALA A 173 7.53 -18.70 4.80
N PRO A 174 7.06 -19.79 4.15
CA PRO A 174 5.63 -20.02 3.98
C PRO A 174 4.89 -20.05 5.32
N ALA A 175 3.64 -19.60 5.32
CA ALA A 175 2.78 -19.64 6.49
C ALA A 175 1.35 -20.05 6.09
N THR A 176 0.60 -20.55 7.06
CA THR A 176 -0.79 -20.97 6.84
C THR A 176 -1.73 -19.84 7.21
N ALA A 177 -2.64 -19.49 6.31
CA ALA A 177 -3.71 -18.57 6.62
C ALA A 177 -4.65 -19.16 7.70
N ALA A 178 -5.21 -18.31 8.55
CA ALA A 178 -6.25 -18.73 9.47
C ALA A 178 -7.58 -18.98 8.73
N GLY A 179 -8.30 -20.05 9.09
CA GLY A 179 -9.64 -20.33 8.59
C GLY A 179 -9.71 -20.99 7.21
N GLY A 180 -10.84 -20.81 6.53
CA GLY A 180 -11.08 -21.35 5.19
C GLY A 180 -10.55 -20.44 4.06
N PRO A 181 -10.87 -20.77 2.79
CA PRO A 181 -10.50 -19.94 1.65
C PRO A 181 -11.00 -18.50 1.79
N LEU A 182 -10.09 -17.54 1.60
CA LEU A 182 -10.35 -16.10 1.74
C LEU A 182 -10.79 -15.45 0.43
N GLY A 183 -10.50 -16.08 -0.71
CA GLY A 183 -10.80 -15.60 -2.06
C GLY A 183 -10.66 -16.73 -3.09
N ASP A 184 -10.42 -16.37 -4.35
CA ASP A 184 -10.25 -17.36 -5.42
C ASP A 184 -8.89 -18.07 -5.34
N GLN A 185 -7.86 -17.35 -4.88
CA GLN A 185 -6.52 -17.85 -4.56
C GLN A 185 -5.97 -17.04 -3.37
N GLN A 186 -5.06 -17.61 -2.60
CA GLN A 186 -4.37 -16.91 -1.52
C GLN A 186 -2.95 -17.43 -1.32
N VAL A 187 -2.07 -16.55 -0.85
CA VAL A 187 -0.70 -16.86 -0.45
C VAL A 187 -0.44 -16.20 0.91
N THR A 188 0.15 -16.95 1.84
CA THR A 188 0.51 -16.45 3.17
C THR A 188 1.95 -16.85 3.49
N TYR A 189 2.72 -15.91 4.01
CA TYR A 189 4.14 -16.10 4.33
C TYR A 189 4.59 -15.10 5.41
N THR A 190 5.71 -15.37 6.06
CA THR A 190 6.36 -14.41 6.96
C THR A 190 7.57 -13.79 6.28
N VAL A 191 7.84 -12.53 6.59
CA VAL A 191 9.03 -11.79 6.20
C VAL A 191 9.67 -11.22 7.44
N THR A 192 10.97 -11.45 7.63
CA THR A 192 11.71 -10.98 8.80
C THR A 192 12.93 -10.21 8.35
N ASP A 193 13.07 -8.94 8.77
CA ASP A 193 14.35 -8.22 8.66
C ASP A 193 15.36 -8.89 9.60
N THR A 194 16.39 -9.51 9.03
CA THR A 194 17.37 -10.28 9.80
C THR A 194 18.17 -9.43 10.78
N ALA A 195 18.27 -8.11 10.56
CA ALA A 195 18.92 -7.20 11.49
C ALA A 195 18.05 -6.87 12.71
N LEU A 196 16.73 -7.01 12.60
CA LEU A 196 15.77 -6.73 13.67
C LEU A 196 15.33 -7.99 14.43
N GLY A 197 15.60 -9.17 13.87
CA GLY A 197 15.31 -10.47 14.49
C GLY A 197 13.83 -10.88 14.44
N ALA A 198 13.54 -12.06 14.97
CA ALA A 198 12.24 -12.72 14.85
C ALA A 198 11.07 -11.93 15.47
N ALA A 199 11.34 -11.10 16.48
CA ALA A 199 10.33 -10.22 17.10
C ALA A 199 9.77 -9.15 16.15
N LYS A 200 10.34 -8.99 14.95
CA LYS A 200 9.84 -8.09 13.89
C LYS A 200 9.43 -8.84 12.63
N ALA A 201 9.08 -10.13 12.75
CA ALA A 201 8.46 -10.87 11.67
C ALA A 201 7.09 -10.26 11.33
N VAL A 202 6.87 -10.02 10.04
CA VAL A 202 5.61 -9.55 9.47
C VAL A 202 4.92 -10.74 8.82
N LEU A 203 3.65 -10.96 9.13
CA LEU A 203 2.82 -11.89 8.38
C LEU A 203 2.30 -11.19 7.13
N VAL A 204 2.61 -11.72 5.96
CA VAL A 204 2.03 -11.29 4.69
C VAL A 204 0.91 -12.24 4.28
N THR A 205 -0.26 -11.70 3.92
CA THR A 205 -1.34 -12.46 3.28
C THR A 205 -1.79 -11.73 2.03
N VAL A 206 -1.80 -12.40 0.88
CA VAL A 206 -2.27 -11.87 -0.39
C VAL A 206 -3.43 -12.74 -0.87
N VAL A 207 -4.58 -12.13 -1.15
CA VAL A 207 -5.80 -12.78 -1.60
C VAL A 207 -6.18 -12.25 -2.98
N ARG A 208 -6.50 -13.12 -3.92
CA ARG A 208 -7.02 -12.76 -5.24
C ARG A 208 -8.53 -12.93 -5.31
N VAL A 209 -9.20 -11.98 -5.95
CA VAL A 209 -10.61 -12.05 -6.36
C VAL A 209 -10.72 -11.51 -7.79
N GLY A 210 -11.04 -12.38 -8.75
CA GLY A 210 -11.00 -12.04 -10.18
C GLY A 210 -9.62 -11.49 -10.58
N ASP A 211 -9.62 -10.32 -11.22
CA ASP A 211 -8.43 -9.57 -11.63
C ASP A 211 -7.96 -8.54 -10.59
N ALA A 212 -8.38 -8.68 -9.33
CA ALA A 212 -7.97 -7.82 -8.22
C ALA A 212 -7.30 -8.61 -7.09
N THR A 213 -6.48 -7.93 -6.28
CA THR A 213 -5.87 -8.49 -5.07
C THR A 213 -6.15 -7.63 -3.85
N ALA A 214 -6.17 -8.24 -2.67
CA ALA A 214 -6.00 -7.60 -1.37
C ALA A 214 -4.77 -8.19 -0.68
N ALA A 215 -3.79 -7.35 -0.34
CA ALA A 215 -2.56 -7.73 0.33
C ALA A 215 -2.48 -7.08 1.72
N TYR A 216 -1.99 -7.82 2.70
CA TYR A 216 -1.89 -7.41 4.09
C TYR A 216 -0.48 -7.65 4.59
N GLU A 217 0.19 -6.63 5.15
CA GLU A 217 1.33 -6.80 6.06
C GLU A 217 0.83 -6.65 7.49
N THR A 218 0.82 -7.75 8.22
CA THR A 218 0.21 -7.84 9.55
C THR A 218 1.28 -8.04 10.62
N VAL A 219 1.22 -7.20 11.66
CA VAL A 219 2.06 -7.27 12.85
C VAL A 219 1.21 -7.22 14.11
N ARG A 220 1.78 -7.61 15.25
CA ARG A 220 1.20 -7.34 16.57
C ARG A 220 2.00 -6.30 17.33
N ALA A 221 1.29 -5.48 18.10
CA ALA A 221 1.89 -4.41 18.90
C ALA A 221 2.80 -4.94 20.03
N ASP A 222 2.57 -6.17 20.51
CA ASP A 222 3.37 -6.86 21.52
C ASP A 222 4.54 -7.68 20.95
N HIS A 223 4.73 -7.67 19.62
CA HIS A 223 5.80 -8.38 18.91
C HIS A 223 5.72 -9.92 18.94
N GLU A 224 4.57 -10.46 19.35
CA GLU A 224 4.25 -11.87 19.16
C GLU A 224 3.89 -12.18 17.70
N PRO A 225 3.91 -13.45 17.27
CA PRO A 225 3.49 -13.85 15.95
C PRO A 225 2.09 -13.33 15.61
N ALA A 226 2.00 -12.63 14.48
CA ALA A 226 0.77 -12.01 14.05
C ALA A 226 -0.14 -12.99 13.30
N ALA A 227 -1.44 -12.75 13.35
CA ALA A 227 -2.43 -13.49 12.59
C ALA A 227 -3.44 -12.51 11.99
N LEU A 228 -3.77 -12.67 10.71
CA LEU A 228 -4.84 -11.89 10.09
C LEU A 228 -6.19 -12.52 10.44
N ARG A 229 -7.09 -11.77 11.10
CA ARG A 229 -8.44 -12.26 11.39
C ARG A 229 -9.21 -12.50 10.07
N PRO A 230 -9.73 -13.72 9.82
CA PRO A 230 -10.31 -14.08 8.53
C PRO A 230 -11.47 -13.18 8.09
N ALA A 231 -12.24 -12.66 9.05
CA ALA A 231 -13.36 -11.75 8.79
C ALA A 231 -12.93 -10.48 8.01
N ILE A 232 -11.70 -10.00 8.21
CA ILE A 232 -11.14 -8.83 7.50
C ILE A 232 -10.98 -9.16 6.01
N ALA A 233 -10.19 -10.18 5.70
CA ALA A 233 -9.90 -10.58 4.32
C ALA A 233 -11.15 -11.08 3.56
N LEU A 234 -12.05 -11.81 4.24
CA LEU A 234 -13.32 -12.25 3.65
C LEU A 234 -14.20 -11.06 3.28
N LYS A 235 -14.32 -10.06 4.16
CA LYS A 235 -15.13 -8.87 3.89
C LYS A 235 -14.55 -8.05 2.75
N GLN A 236 -13.23 -7.84 2.71
CA GLN A 236 -12.59 -7.16 1.59
C GLN A 236 -12.81 -7.92 0.28
N SER A 237 -12.72 -9.25 0.28
CA SER A 237 -12.97 -10.07 -0.90
C SER A 237 -14.40 -9.96 -1.43
N VAL A 238 -15.40 -9.88 -0.56
CA VAL A 238 -16.79 -9.59 -0.96
C VAL A 238 -16.90 -8.23 -1.62
N LYS A 239 -16.25 -7.20 -1.07
CA LYS A 239 -16.27 -5.84 -1.64
C LYS A 239 -15.59 -5.78 -3.01
N LEU A 240 -14.46 -6.48 -3.19
CA LEU A 240 -13.79 -6.58 -4.50
C LEU A 240 -14.69 -7.27 -5.54
N ARG A 241 -15.35 -8.39 -5.17
CA ARG A 241 -16.28 -9.08 -6.06
C ARG A 241 -17.46 -8.20 -6.48
N ALA A 242 -18.01 -7.43 -5.52
CA ALA A 242 -19.08 -6.47 -5.80
C ALA A 242 -18.61 -5.33 -6.73
N ALA A 243 -17.37 -4.87 -6.57
CA ALA A 243 -16.78 -3.83 -7.41
C ALA A 243 -16.58 -4.29 -8.86
N ALA A 244 -16.24 -5.57 -9.08
CA ALA A 244 -16.11 -6.18 -10.39
C ALA A 244 -17.46 -6.44 -11.09
N SER A 245 -18.51 -6.74 -10.32
CA SER A 245 -19.81 -7.19 -10.86
C SER A 245 -20.71 -6.05 -11.34
N ARG A 246 -20.50 -4.81 -10.88
CA ARG A 246 -21.30 -3.65 -11.31
C ARG A 246 -20.77 -3.18 -12.66
N ARG A 247 -21.34 -3.63 -13.78
CA ARG A 247 -20.98 -3.09 -15.12
C ARG A 247 -21.67 -1.76 -15.37
#